data_AF-A0A0L9TTJ6-F1
#
_entry.id   AF-A0A0L9TTJ6-F1
#
_cell.length_a   1.000
_cell.length_b   1.000
_cell.length_c   1.000
_cell.angle_alpha   90.00
_cell.angle_beta   90.00
_cell.angle_gamma   90.00
#
_symmetry.space_group_name_H-M   'P 1'
#
loop_
_entity.id
_entity.type
_entity.pdbx_description
1 polymer ?
#
loop_
_entity_poly.entity_id
_entity_poly.type
_entity_poly.pdbx_seq_one_letter_code
_entity_poly.pdbx_strand_id
1 'polypeptide(L)'
;MKEFNLLTLLVISILTLPCHFKNFGSHLDHVGALAYFTEVCGYNGPIYMTYPTKALAPLMLEDYRKVMVDRRGEEELFSSDQIAECMKKVTAVDLRQTVQVDEDLQIRAYYAGHVIGAAMFYAKVGDAEMVYTGDYNMTPDRHLGAAQIDRLRLDLLITE
;
A
#
# COMPACT_ATOMS: atom_id res chain seq x y z
N MET A 1 -0.49 -26.35 6.56
CA MET A 1 -0.10 -25.06 5.96
C MET A 1 -1.36 -24.27 5.75
N LYS A 2 -1.75 -23.43 6.73
CA LYS A 2 -2.83 -22.47 6.53
C LYS A 2 -2.40 -21.62 5.33
N GLU A 3 -3.29 -21.44 4.35
CA GLU A 3 -3.04 -20.53 3.24
C GLU A 3 -2.43 -19.27 3.84
N PHE A 4 -1.19 -18.95 3.43
CA PHE A 4 -0.59 -17.68 3.75
C PHE A 4 -1.69 -16.64 3.63
N ASN A 5 -1.82 -15.73 4.60
CA ASN A 5 -2.62 -14.52 4.41
C ASN A 5 -1.87 -13.60 3.42
N LEU A 6 -1.45 -14.21 2.31
CA LEU A 6 -0.74 -13.71 1.16
C LEU A 6 -1.53 -12.56 0.61
N LEU A 7 -2.87 -12.56 0.73
CA LEU A 7 -3.76 -11.47 0.38
C LEU A 7 -3.55 -10.19 1.21
N THR A 8 -3.30 -10.27 2.53
CA THR A 8 -3.00 -9.06 3.33
C THR A 8 -1.65 -8.48 2.95
N LEU A 9 -0.68 -9.35 2.63
CA LEU A 9 0.60 -8.96 2.06
C LEU A 9 0.49 -8.54 0.60
N LEU A 10 -0.47 -9.09 -0.13
CA LEU A 10 -0.85 -8.71 -1.48
C LEU A 10 -1.51 -7.35 -1.44
N VAL A 11 -2.20 -6.95 -0.37
CA VAL A 11 -2.70 -5.57 -0.23
C VAL A 11 -1.54 -4.60 0.02
N ILE A 12 -0.56 -5.00 0.84
CA ILE A 12 0.70 -4.25 1.01
C ILE A 12 1.50 -4.19 -0.32
N SER A 13 1.41 -5.23 -1.17
CA SER A 13 2.11 -5.33 -2.47
C SER A 13 1.29 -4.82 -3.67
N ILE A 14 -0.04 -4.84 -3.63
CA ILE A 14 -0.96 -4.28 -4.65
C ILE A 14 -0.95 -2.77 -4.50
N LEU A 15 -0.71 -2.28 -3.29
CA LEU A 15 -0.22 -0.95 -3.03
C LEU A 15 1.13 -0.66 -3.69
N THR A 16 1.75 -1.54 -4.50
CA THR A 16 3.08 -1.32 -5.09
C THR A 16 3.44 -2.05 -6.39
N LEU A 17 2.61 -2.93 -6.94
CA LEU A 17 2.96 -3.69 -8.15
C LEU A 17 3.00 -2.77 -9.38
N PRO A 18 4.09 -2.80 -10.19
CA PRO A 18 4.14 -2.06 -11.44
C PRO A 18 3.14 -2.64 -12.42
N CYS A 19 1.90 -2.15 -12.35
CA CYS A 19 0.99 -2.18 -13.48
C CYS A 19 1.75 -1.53 -14.64
N HIS A 20 1.76 -2.14 -15.81
CA HIS A 20 2.46 -1.69 -17.02
C HIS A 20 1.95 -0.35 -17.59
N PHE A 21 1.79 0.68 -16.75
CA PHE A 21 1.38 2.04 -17.07
C PHE A 21 2.53 2.98 -16.73
N LYS A 22 3.58 2.93 -17.54
CA LYS A 22 4.58 4.01 -17.64
C LYS A 22 3.82 5.30 -17.96
N ASN A 23 3.62 6.19 -16.98
CA ASN A 23 3.36 7.65 -17.10
C ASN A 23 2.59 8.28 -15.91
N PHE A 24 2.27 7.56 -14.83
CA PHE A 24 1.73 8.15 -13.59
C PHE A 24 2.73 8.01 -12.45
N GLY A 25 2.83 9.01 -11.56
CA GLY A 25 3.85 9.08 -10.50
C GLY A 25 3.87 7.86 -9.57
N SER A 26 4.94 7.70 -8.80
CA SER A 26 5.29 6.56 -7.89
C SER A 26 4.29 6.24 -6.77
N HIS A 27 3.09 6.81 -6.85
CA HIS A 27 2.00 6.58 -5.93
C HIS A 27 0.82 5.85 -6.60
N LEU A 28 0.75 5.83 -7.94
CA LEU A 28 -0.41 5.34 -8.70
C LEU A 28 -0.21 3.92 -9.23
N ASP A 29 1.02 3.57 -9.59
CA ASP A 29 1.50 2.19 -9.67
C ASP A 29 1.26 1.43 -8.36
N HIS A 30 1.25 2.19 -7.28
CA HIS A 30 1.00 1.73 -5.95
C HIS A 30 -0.51 1.65 -5.63
N VAL A 31 -1.30 2.73 -5.66
CA VAL A 31 -2.71 2.67 -5.19
C VAL A 31 -3.72 2.31 -6.30
N GLY A 32 -3.34 2.35 -7.58
CA GLY A 32 -4.26 2.39 -8.72
C GLY A 32 -5.21 1.20 -8.89
N ALA A 33 -4.80 0.01 -8.45
CA ALA A 33 -5.62 -1.20 -8.54
C ALA A 33 -6.48 -1.46 -7.30
N LEU A 34 -6.37 -0.63 -6.25
CA LEU A 34 -6.99 -0.90 -4.95
C LEU A 34 -8.52 -0.96 -5.03
N ALA A 35 -9.15 0.05 -5.64
CA ALA A 35 -10.62 0.11 -5.75
C ALA A 35 -11.18 -1.03 -6.61
N TYR A 36 -10.47 -1.39 -7.68
CA TYR A 36 -10.82 -2.54 -8.51
C TYR A 36 -10.72 -3.86 -7.71
N PHE A 37 -9.64 -4.05 -6.97
CA PHE A 37 -9.43 -5.25 -6.17
C PHE A 37 -10.49 -5.43 -5.07
N THR A 38 -10.88 -4.34 -4.40
CA THR A 38 -11.88 -4.43 -3.31
C THR A 38 -13.31 -4.53 -3.83
N GLU A 39 -13.69 -3.72 -4.81
CA GLU A 39 -15.09 -3.61 -5.23
C GLU A 39 -15.45 -4.49 -6.43
N VAL A 40 -14.51 -4.75 -7.34
CA VAL A 40 -14.76 -5.59 -8.53
C VAL A 40 -14.36 -7.04 -8.26
N CYS A 41 -13.17 -7.27 -7.68
CA CYS A 41 -12.74 -8.63 -7.32
C CYS A 41 -13.36 -9.12 -5.99
N GLY A 42 -14.01 -8.24 -5.23
CA GLY A 42 -14.74 -8.61 -4.02
C GLY A 42 -13.86 -8.89 -2.79
N TYR A 43 -12.65 -8.33 -2.74
CA TYR A 43 -11.82 -8.43 -1.53
C TYR A 43 -12.42 -7.61 -0.37
N ASN A 44 -12.62 -8.27 0.77
CA ASN A 44 -13.19 -7.69 1.98
C ASN A 44 -12.28 -7.85 3.22
N GLY A 45 -11.02 -8.21 3.02
CA GLY A 45 -10.05 -8.30 4.10
C GLY A 45 -9.54 -6.93 4.57
N PRO A 46 -8.72 -6.90 5.64
CA PRO A 46 -8.22 -5.66 6.20
C PRO A 46 -7.19 -4.99 5.28
N ILE A 47 -7.32 -3.67 5.11
CA ILE A 47 -6.39 -2.86 4.31
C ILE A 47 -5.70 -1.88 5.25
N TYR A 48 -4.37 -1.85 5.22
CA TYR A 48 -3.58 -0.95 6.06
C TYR A 48 -2.79 0.02 5.21
N MET A 49 -2.82 1.29 5.59
CA MET A 49 -1.98 2.33 4.98
C MET A 49 -1.67 3.43 5.99
N THR A 50 -0.66 4.24 5.73
CA THR A 50 -0.36 5.39 6.60
C THR A 50 -1.44 6.46 6.49
N TYR A 51 -1.55 7.31 7.51
CA TYR A 51 -2.48 8.43 7.51
C TYR A 51 -2.36 9.34 6.27
N PRO A 52 -1.14 9.75 5.83
CA PRO A 52 -1.01 10.58 4.64
C PRO A 52 -1.45 9.85 3.37
N THR A 53 -1.12 8.56 3.23
CA THR A 53 -1.56 7.75 2.08
C THR A 53 -3.08 7.61 2.05
N LYS A 54 -3.74 7.42 3.20
CA LYS A 54 -5.21 7.37 3.28
C LYS A 54 -5.88 8.66 2.84
N ALA A 55 -5.27 9.80 3.15
CA ALA A 55 -5.79 11.10 2.74
C ALA A 55 -5.63 11.36 1.23
N LEU A 56 -4.52 10.89 0.63
CA LEU A 56 -4.21 11.10 -0.78
C LEU A 56 -4.88 10.08 -1.72
N ALA A 57 -5.02 8.84 -1.29
CA ALA A 57 -5.58 7.73 -2.07
C ALA A 57 -6.89 8.07 -2.82
N PRO A 58 -7.95 8.63 -2.20
CA PRO A 58 -9.19 8.93 -2.92
C PRO A 58 -9.01 10.00 -4.00
N LEU A 59 -8.15 10.99 -3.78
CA LEU A 59 -7.85 12.03 -4.77
C LEU A 59 -7.13 11.43 -5.98
N MET A 60 -6.20 10.52 -5.73
CA MET A 60 -5.42 9.84 -6.77
C MET A 60 -6.27 8.88 -7.61
N LEU A 61 -7.14 8.10 -6.96
CA LEU A 61 -8.05 7.18 -7.63
C LEU A 61 -9.08 7.94 -8.50
N GLU A 62 -9.57 9.09 -8.01
CA GLU A 62 -10.50 9.92 -8.77
C GLU A 62 -9.84 10.59 -9.99
N ASP A 63 -8.59 11.05 -9.86
CA ASP A 63 -7.81 11.57 -10.99
C ASP A 63 -7.54 10.48 -12.03
N TYR A 64 -7.15 9.27 -11.57
CA TYR A 64 -6.95 8.12 -12.45
C TYR A 64 -8.22 7.76 -13.23
N ARG A 65 -9.36 7.67 -12.54
CA ARG A 65 -10.67 7.39 -13.15
C ARG A 65 -10.99 8.41 -14.24
N LYS A 66 -10.84 9.72 -13.96
CA LYS A 66 -11.06 10.79 -14.93
C LYS A 66 -10.13 10.68 -16.14
N VAL A 67 -8.84 10.42 -15.93
CA VAL A 67 -7.91 10.32 -17.06
C VAL A 67 -8.19 9.10 -17.95
N MET A 68 -8.54 7.95 -17.38
CA MET A 68 -8.86 6.75 -18.16
C MET A 68 -10.13 6.94 -19.00
N VAL A 69 -11.20 7.47 -18.38
CA VAL A 69 -12.47 7.69 -19.07
C VAL A 69 -12.38 8.84 -20.08
N ASP A 70 -11.90 10.01 -19.67
CA ASP A 70 -11.99 11.23 -20.49
C ASP A 70 -10.92 11.29 -21.58
N ARG A 71 -9.71 10.76 -21.34
CA ARG A 71 -8.59 10.89 -22.30
C ARG A 71 -8.38 9.65 -23.16
N ARG A 72 -8.71 8.46 -22.65
CA ARG A 72 -8.46 7.20 -23.37
C ARG A 72 -9.72 6.54 -23.91
N GLY A 73 -10.91 7.00 -23.48
CA GLY A 73 -12.18 6.40 -23.89
C GLY A 73 -12.32 4.95 -23.44
N GLU A 74 -11.60 4.57 -22.37
CA GLU A 74 -11.70 3.25 -21.77
C GLU A 74 -12.98 3.15 -20.92
N GLU A 75 -13.52 1.94 -20.77
CA GLU A 75 -14.67 1.71 -19.89
C GLU A 75 -14.30 2.01 -18.43
N GLU A 76 -15.28 2.51 -17.68
CA GLU A 76 -15.09 2.85 -16.27
C GLU A 76 -14.84 1.57 -15.45
N LEU A 77 -13.59 1.39 -15.00
CA LEU A 77 -13.17 0.22 -14.21
C LEU A 77 -13.80 0.20 -12.81
N PHE A 78 -14.04 1.37 -12.24
CA PHE A 78 -14.72 1.56 -10.96
C PHE A 78 -15.28 2.98 -10.84
N SER A 79 -16.38 3.15 -10.10
CA SER A 79 -17.06 4.43 -9.89
C SER A 79 -16.53 5.20 -8.68
N SER A 80 -16.87 6.50 -8.58
CA SER A 80 -16.56 7.31 -7.39
C SER A 80 -17.17 6.75 -6.11
N ASP A 81 -18.34 6.10 -6.19
CA ASP A 81 -18.96 5.44 -5.04
C ASP A 81 -18.13 4.23 -4.59
N GLN A 82 -17.60 3.44 -5.53
CA GLN A 82 -16.71 2.32 -5.24
C GLN A 82 -15.40 2.78 -4.60
N ILE A 83 -14.85 3.93 -5.01
CA ILE A 83 -13.69 4.55 -4.33
C ILE A 83 -14.05 4.86 -2.87
N ALA A 84 -15.21 5.47 -2.63
CA ALA A 84 -15.65 5.81 -1.28
C ALA A 84 -15.84 4.57 -0.39
N GLU A 85 -16.44 3.50 -0.92
CA GLU A 85 -16.60 2.22 -0.20
C GLU A 85 -15.25 1.55 0.08
N CYS A 86 -14.34 1.53 -0.90
CA CYS A 86 -12.97 1.04 -0.74
C CYS A 86 -12.27 1.74 0.43
N MET A 87 -12.33 3.08 0.49
CA MET A 87 -11.68 3.86 1.54
C MET A 87 -12.27 3.64 2.95
N LYS A 88 -13.50 3.13 3.07
CA LYS A 88 -14.08 2.73 4.38
C LYS A 88 -13.47 1.44 4.92
N LYS A 89 -13.02 0.54 4.04
CA LYS A 89 -12.34 -0.72 4.41
C LYS A 89 -10.91 -0.48 4.92
N VAL A 90 -10.37 0.71 4.69
CA VAL A 90 -9.00 1.08 5.03
C VAL A 90 -8.85 1.47 6.50
N THR A 91 -7.94 0.79 7.19
CA THR A 91 -7.43 1.14 8.50
C THR A 91 -6.14 1.95 8.38
N ALA A 92 -6.11 3.14 8.98
CA ALA A 92 -4.91 3.95 9.02
C ALA A 92 -3.95 3.45 10.11
N VAL A 93 -2.66 3.49 9.85
CA VAL A 93 -1.61 3.16 10.82
C VAL A 93 -0.60 4.28 10.97
N ASP A 94 -0.11 4.48 12.18
CA ASP A 94 0.99 5.39 12.48
C ASP A 94 2.34 4.76 12.18
N LEU A 95 3.33 5.62 11.92
CA LEU A 95 4.71 5.18 11.79
C LEU A 95 5.19 4.59 13.12
N ARG A 96 5.89 3.46 13.04
CA ARG A 96 6.37 2.63 14.16
C ARG A 96 5.25 2.02 15.02
N GLN A 97 3.98 2.17 14.65
CA GLN A 97 2.88 1.47 15.31
C GLN A 97 2.91 0.00 14.93
N THR A 98 2.84 -0.86 15.95
CA THR A 98 2.62 -2.29 15.78
C THR A 98 1.13 -2.58 15.85
N VAL A 99 0.59 -3.25 14.83
CA VAL A 99 -0.82 -3.66 14.74
C VAL A 99 -0.89 -5.18 14.69
N GLN A 100 -1.67 -5.77 15.59
CA GLN A 100 -2.01 -7.19 15.53
C GLN A 100 -3.18 -7.36 14.57
N VAL A 101 -2.94 -8.04 13.44
CA VAL A 101 -3.95 -8.25 12.38
C VAL A 101 -4.73 -9.54 12.63
N ASP A 102 -4.05 -10.58 13.08
CA ASP A 102 -4.60 -11.90 13.37
C ASP A 102 -3.81 -12.53 14.55
N GLU A 103 -4.20 -13.70 15.04
CA GLU A 103 -3.48 -14.42 16.11
C GLU A 103 -2.00 -14.63 15.76
N ASP A 104 -1.74 -14.97 14.50
CA ASP A 104 -0.39 -15.29 14.01
C ASP A 104 0.27 -14.12 13.24
N LEU A 105 -0.46 -13.04 12.91
CA LEU A 105 0.02 -11.96 12.03
C LEU A 105 0.11 -10.61 12.75
N GLN A 106 1.32 -10.06 12.78
CA GLN A 106 1.61 -8.72 13.28
C GLN A 106 2.27 -7.88 12.19
N ILE A 107 1.87 -6.62 12.06
CA ILE A 107 2.48 -5.67 11.14
C ILE A 107 3.01 -4.45 11.87
N ARG A 108 4.08 -3.83 11.35
CA ARG A 108 4.59 -2.54 11.81
C ARG A 108 5.04 -1.69 10.63
N ALA A 109 4.57 -0.45 10.59
CA ALA A 109 4.95 0.51 9.55
C ALA A 109 6.25 1.25 9.94
N TYR A 110 7.10 1.50 8.96
CA TYR A 110 8.36 2.25 9.09
C TYR A 110 8.41 3.34 8.04
N TYR A 111 9.15 4.40 8.31
CA TYR A 111 9.25 5.53 7.38
C TYR A 111 10.19 5.19 6.22
N ALA A 112 9.71 5.28 4.97
CA ALA A 112 10.50 4.91 3.78
C ALA A 112 11.28 6.09 3.15
N GLY A 113 10.92 7.35 3.43
CA GLY A 113 11.67 8.52 2.95
C GLY A 113 11.57 8.81 1.44
N HIS A 114 10.82 8.02 0.65
CA HIS A 114 10.67 8.21 -0.79
C HIS A 114 9.66 9.31 -1.15
N VAL A 115 8.45 9.25 -0.58
CA VAL A 115 7.35 10.21 -0.79
C VAL A 115 6.57 10.44 0.51
N ILE A 116 5.75 11.49 0.57
CA ILE A 116 4.89 11.76 1.73
C ILE A 116 3.93 10.58 1.92
N GLY A 117 3.97 9.96 3.11
CA GLY A 117 3.16 8.79 3.42
C GLY A 117 3.80 7.44 3.07
N ALA A 118 4.94 7.43 2.37
CA ALA A 118 5.65 6.19 2.05
C ALA A 118 6.08 5.44 3.32
N ALA A 119 5.80 4.14 3.34
CA ALA A 119 6.16 3.30 4.46
C ALA A 119 6.67 1.93 4.01
N MET A 120 7.70 1.47 4.71
CA MET A 120 8.13 0.07 4.66
C MET A 120 7.30 -0.70 5.69
N PHE A 121 6.85 -1.90 5.35
CA PHE A 121 6.07 -2.73 6.25
C PHE A 121 6.89 -3.93 6.73
N TYR A 122 7.08 -4.00 8.03
CA TYR A 122 7.49 -5.23 8.70
C TYR A 122 6.26 -6.09 8.96
N ALA A 123 6.39 -7.38 8.68
CA ALA A 123 5.38 -8.37 8.99
C ALA A 123 6.04 -9.54 9.73
N LYS A 124 5.40 -9.97 10.82
CA LYS A 124 5.74 -11.18 11.56
C LYS A 124 4.59 -12.16 11.48
N VAL A 125 4.87 -13.36 11.00
CA VAL A 125 3.90 -14.46 10.88
C VAL A 125 4.41 -15.66 11.65
N GLY A 126 3.85 -15.91 12.84
CA GLY A 126 4.41 -16.88 13.78
C GLY A 126 5.86 -16.55 14.12
N ASP A 127 6.78 -17.45 13.77
CA ASP A 127 8.22 -17.27 13.98
C ASP A 127 8.95 -16.61 12.80
N ALA A 128 8.30 -16.45 11.65
CA ALA A 128 8.90 -15.87 10.46
C ALA A 128 8.76 -14.34 10.44
N GLU A 129 9.85 -13.64 10.18
CA GLU A 129 9.92 -12.18 10.15
C GLU A 129 10.36 -11.69 8.77
N MET A 130 9.66 -10.70 8.23
CA MET A 130 9.99 -10.13 6.94
C MET A 130 9.72 -8.64 6.83
N VAL A 131 10.36 -8.01 5.86
CA VAL A 131 10.13 -6.60 5.51
C VAL A 131 9.87 -6.48 4.02
N TYR A 132 8.82 -5.72 3.69
CA TYR A 132 8.57 -5.19 2.37
C TYR A 132 8.91 -3.70 2.37
N THR A 133 9.89 -3.29 1.57
CA THR A 133 10.33 -1.88 1.58
C THR A 133 9.50 -0.99 0.69
N GLY A 134 9.02 -1.52 -0.45
CA GLY A 134 8.64 -0.68 -1.59
C GLY A 134 9.78 0.25 -1.99
N ASP A 135 9.42 1.37 -2.61
CA ASP A 135 10.33 2.47 -2.88
C ASP A 135 10.78 3.16 -1.57
N TYR A 136 12.08 3.13 -1.29
CA TYR A 136 12.69 3.79 -0.14
C TYR A 136 13.89 4.65 -0.55
N ASN A 137 14.18 5.68 0.24
CA ASN A 137 15.34 6.54 0.02
C ASN A 137 16.13 6.73 1.32
N MET A 138 17.43 6.40 1.28
CA MET A 138 18.36 6.59 2.39
C MET A 138 19.02 7.97 2.41
N THR A 139 18.86 8.75 1.34
CA THR A 139 19.38 10.12 1.24
C THR A 139 18.26 11.11 1.58
N PRO A 140 18.41 11.94 2.62
CA PRO A 140 17.42 12.95 2.93
C PRO A 140 17.34 14.00 1.81
N ASP A 141 16.13 14.43 1.49
CA ASP A 141 15.84 15.58 0.64
C ASP A 141 15.38 16.76 1.50
N ARG A 142 15.16 17.93 0.90
CA ARG A 142 14.69 19.15 1.55
C ARG A 142 13.37 18.96 2.31
N HIS A 143 12.52 18.03 1.85
CA HIS A 143 11.18 17.81 2.38
C HIS A 143 11.01 16.46 3.10
N LEU A 144 11.92 15.51 2.89
CA LEU A 144 11.80 14.13 3.37
C LEU A 144 13.11 13.69 4.02
N GLY A 145 13.01 12.97 5.14
CA GLY A 145 14.17 12.38 5.80
C GLY A 145 14.61 11.08 5.11
N ALA A 146 15.74 10.53 5.56
CA ALA A 146 16.15 9.18 5.20
C ALA A 146 15.17 8.13 5.76
N ALA A 147 15.04 6.99 5.07
CA ALA A 147 14.30 5.84 5.55
C ALA A 147 14.78 5.43 6.95
N GLN A 148 13.83 5.04 7.81
CA GLN A 148 14.10 4.66 9.20
C GLN A 148 13.54 3.30 9.51
N ILE A 149 14.42 2.35 9.82
CA ILE A 149 14.07 1.00 10.24
C ILE A 149 14.94 0.57 11.43
N ASP A 150 14.38 -0.24 12.31
CA ASP A 150 15.12 -0.82 13.43
C ASP A 150 16.13 -1.86 12.95
N ARG A 151 17.10 -2.24 13.79
CA ARG A 151 17.98 -3.38 13.50
C ARG A 151 17.21 -4.68 13.72
N LEU A 152 16.74 -5.28 12.63
CA LEU A 152 15.93 -6.49 12.64
C LEU A 152 16.74 -7.69 12.14
N ARG A 153 16.44 -8.89 12.65
CA ARG A 153 16.89 -10.14 12.07
C ARG A 153 15.73 -10.71 11.26
N LEU A 154 15.79 -10.56 9.94
CA LEU A 154 14.73 -10.96 9.03
C LEU A 154 15.04 -12.31 8.39
N ASP A 155 14.01 -13.10 8.16
CA ASP A 155 14.07 -14.31 7.34
C ASP A 155 13.95 -13.96 5.85
N LEU A 156 13.19 -12.91 5.51
CA LEU A 156 12.98 -12.44 4.14
C LEU A 156 12.96 -10.91 4.05
N LEU A 157 13.66 -10.36 3.06
CA LEU A 157 13.60 -8.96 2.66
C LEU A 157 13.13 -8.89 1.21
N ILE A 158 12.04 -8.16 0.98
CA ILE A 158 11.53 -7.84 -0.35
C ILE A 158 11.81 -6.35 -0.59
N THR A 159 12.64 -6.08 -1.60
CA THR A 159 13.02 -4.73 -2.03
C THR A 159 12.72 -4.54 -3.51
N GLU A 160 12.47 -3.29 -3.90
CA GLU A 160 12.54 -2.85 -5.30
C GLU A 160 13.99 -2.79 -5.80
#